data_AF-A0A7H8MD30-F1
#
_entry.id   AF-A0A7H8MD30-F1
#
_cell.length_a   1.000
_cell.length_b   1.000
_cell.length_c   1.000
_cell.angle_alpha   90.00
_cell.angle_beta   90.00
_cell.angle_gamma   90.00
#
_symmetry.space_group_name_H-M   'P 1'
#
loop_
_entity.id
_entity.type
_entity.pdbx_description
1 polymer ?
#
loop_
_entity_poly.entity_id
_entity_poly.type
_entity_poly.pdbx_seq_one_letter_code
_entity_poly.pdbx_strand_id
1 'polypeptide(L)' 'MEDTIAFDNPALDRLRKDFPGHHIWRSRRWDGRLGEYVATLIDPSAGVDATVMRPDPVELRAELMREAARARGSHRYLR' A
#
# COMPACT_ATOMS: atom_id res chain seq x y z
N MET A 1 -6.71 -16.60 23.25
CA MET A 1 -6.35 -15.30 22.66
C MET A 1 -4.99 -15.47 22.04
N GLU A 2 -4.94 -16.00 20.82
CA GLU A 2 -3.68 -16.33 20.14
C GLU A 2 -3.94 -16.49 18.64
N ASP A 3 -4.35 -15.39 17.99
CA ASP A 3 -4.29 -15.27 16.51
C ASP A 3 -3.58 -13.96 16.13
N THR A 4 -2.68 -13.53 17.01
CA THR A 4 -1.75 -12.43 16.78
C THR A 4 -0.38 -13.09 16.61
N ILE A 5 0.30 -12.82 15.49
CA ILE A 5 1.72 -13.16 15.21
C ILE A 5 1.97 -14.36 14.26
N ALA A 6 1.13 -14.54 13.23
CA ALA A 6 1.59 -15.20 12.00
C ALA A 6 1.01 -14.49 10.76
N PHE A 7 1.45 -13.24 10.55
CA PHE A 7 1.13 -12.47 9.34
C PHE A 7 2.01 -12.90 8.15
N ASP A 8 2.05 -14.19 7.84
CA ASP A 8 2.49 -14.66 6.53
C ASP A 8 1.32 -14.46 5.56
N ASN A 9 1.11 -13.21 5.15
CA ASN A 9 0.26 -12.92 4.02
C ASN A 9 1.17 -12.74 2.80
N PRO A 10 1.38 -13.78 1.97
CA PRO A 10 2.28 -13.69 0.83
C PRO A 10 1.90 -12.58 -0.15
N ALA A 11 0.64 -12.12 -0.16
CA ALA A 11 0.26 -10.94 -0.95
C ALA A 11 0.82 -9.65 -0.36
N LEU A 12 0.84 -9.52 0.97
CA LEU A 12 1.39 -8.34 1.66
C LEU A 12 2.90 -8.25 1.48
N ASP A 13 3.62 -9.37 1.54
CA ASP A 13 5.07 -9.38 1.35
C ASP A 13 5.46 -9.07 -0.10
N ARG A 14 4.68 -9.59 -1.06
CA ARG A 14 4.84 -9.21 -2.48
C ARG A 14 4.63 -7.71 -2.67
N LEU A 15 3.58 -7.14 -2.09
CA LEU A 15 3.33 -5.70 -2.16
C LEU A 15 4.49 -4.89 -1.56
N ARG A 16 4.97 -5.28 -0.38
CA ARG A 16 6.11 -4.59 0.26
C ARG A 16 7.38 -4.67 -0.57
N LYS A 17 7.63 -5.81 -1.22
CA LYS A 17 8.77 -5.99 -2.13
C LYS A 17 8.63 -5.17 -3.41
N ASP A 18 7.43 -5.14 -4.01
CA ASP A 18 7.16 -4.43 -5.26
C ASP A 18 7.14 -2.90 -5.07
N PHE A 19 6.80 -2.42 -3.87
CA PHE A 19 6.58 -0.98 -3.58
C PHE A 19 7.36 -0.50 -2.34
N PRO A 20 8.71 -0.46 -2.40
CA PRO A 20 9.55 -0.11 -1.24
C PRO A 20 9.40 1.35 -0.76
N GLY A 21 8.85 2.25 -1.59
CA GLY A 21 8.56 3.64 -1.22
C GLY A 21 7.31 3.83 -0.34
N HIS A 22 6.65 2.74 0.06
CA HIS A 22 5.43 2.75 0.86
C HIS A 22 5.57 1.91 2.13
N HIS A 23 4.94 2.35 3.22
CA HIS A 23 4.63 1.50 4.36
C HIS A 23 3.32 0.77 4.07
N ILE A 24 3.34 -0.57 3.98
CA ILE A 24 2.16 -1.36 3.59
C ILE A 24 1.78 -2.34 4.70
N TRP A 25 0.50 -2.32 5.09
CA TRP A 25 -0.07 -3.21 6.10
C TRP A 25 -1.53 -3.58 5.81
N ARG A 26 -2.06 -4.55 6.57
CA ARG A 26 -3.48 -4.90 6.58
C ARG A 26 -4.13 -4.28 7.82
N SER A 27 -5.14 -3.44 7.64
CA SER A 27 -5.86 -2.83 8.76
C SER A 27 -6.69 -3.87 9.50
N ARG A 28 -7.12 -3.51 10.71
CA ARG A 28 -8.07 -4.29 11.52
C ARG A 28 -9.30 -3.44 11.79
N ARG A 29 -10.47 -4.05 11.61
CA ARG A 29 -11.75 -3.42 11.94
C ARG A 29 -12.00 -3.50 13.44
N TRP A 30 -13.00 -2.73 13.90
CA TRP A 30 -13.41 -2.70 15.31
C TRP A 30 -13.88 -4.07 15.83
N ASP A 31 -14.39 -4.94 14.94
CA ASP A 31 -14.86 -6.30 15.24
C ASP A 31 -13.72 -7.34 15.28
N GLY A 32 -12.46 -6.91 15.17
CA GLY A 32 -11.28 -7.78 15.16
C GLY A 32 -11.00 -8.47 13.83
N ARG A 33 -11.88 -8.33 12.82
CA ARG A 33 -11.65 -8.90 11.48
C ARG A 33 -10.66 -8.04 10.70
N LEU A 34 -10.04 -8.65 9.68
CA LEU A 34 -9.15 -7.94 8.77
C LEU A 34 -9.96 -6.91 7.95
N GLY A 35 -9.46 -5.68 7.93
CA GLY A 35 -10.01 -4.56 7.16
C GLY A 35 -9.35 -4.47 5.79
N GLU A 36 -9.00 -3.29 5.33
CA GLU A 36 -8.40 -2.97 4.03
C GLU A 36 -6.88 -3.19 4.01
N TYR A 37 -6.30 -3.39 2.82
CA TYR A 37 -4.87 -3.17 2.61
C TYR A 37 -4.63 -1.67 2.53
N VAL A 38 -3.63 -1.20 3.26
CA VAL A 38 -3.30 0.22 3.37
C VAL A 38 -1.85 0.41 2.96
N ALA A 39 -1.59 1.44 2.17
CA ALA A 39 -0.27 1.90 1.79
C ALA A 39 -0.15 3.40 2.11
N THR A 40 0.77 3.76 2.98
CA THR A 40 1.15 5.16 3.22
C THR A 40 2.47 5.45 2.54
N LEU A 41 2.54 6.58 1.86
CA LEU A 41 3.74 7.01 1.14
C LEU A 41 4.85 7.36 2.14
N ILE A 42 6.02 6.75 1.98
CA ILE A 42 7.25 7.14 2.69
C ILE A 42 8.12 8.00 1.78
N ASP A 43 8.23 7.63 0.51
CA ASP A 43 9.00 8.33 -0.51
C ASP A 43 8.06 9.14 -1.42
N PRO A 44 8.07 10.49 -1.36
CA PRO A 44 7.23 11.34 -2.19
C PRO A 44 7.41 11.13 -3.71
N SER A 45 8.52 10.53 -4.15
CA SER A 45 8.73 10.21 -5.56
C SER A 45 7.97 8.96 -6.03
N ALA A 46 7.51 8.12 -5.10
CA ALA A 46 6.86 6.85 -5.40
C ALA A 46 5.34 6.95 -5.65
N GLY A 47 4.71 8.09 -5.34
CA GLY A 47 3.27 8.27 -5.45
C GLY A 47 2.86 9.74 -5.27
N VAL A 48 1.58 10.05 -5.49
CA VAL A 48 1.04 11.40 -5.27
C VAL A 48 0.18 11.43 -4.02
N ASP A 49 -0.72 10.46 -3.88
CA ASP A 49 -1.61 10.41 -2.73
C ASP A 49 -0.87 9.88 -1.49
N ALA A 50 -1.01 10.58 -0.36
CA ALA A 50 -0.28 10.25 0.87
C ALA A 50 -0.69 8.89 1.46
N THR A 51 -1.93 8.45 1.26
CA THR A 51 -2.42 7.16 1.73
C THR A 51 -3.46 6.58 0.78
N VAL A 52 -3.26 5.32 0.39
CA VAL A 52 -4.17 4.54 -0.46
C VAL A 52 -4.68 3.34 0.32
N MET A 53 -6.00 3.09 0.25
CA MET A 53 -6.66 1.96 0.90
C MET A 53 -7.51 1.18 -0.10
N ARG A 54 -7.37 -0.15 -0.13
CA ARG A 54 -8.19 -1.02 -0.98
C ARG A 54 -8.56 -2.33 -0.26
N PRO A 55 -9.75 -2.89 -0.50
CA PRO A 55 -10.18 -4.12 0.15
C PRO A 55 -9.35 -5.35 -0.26
N ASP A 56 -8.77 -5.33 -1.46
CA ASP A 56 -8.06 -6.43 -2.12
C ASP A 56 -6.60 -6.07 -2.48
N PRO A 57 -5.61 -7.00 -2.43
CA PRO A 57 -4.22 -6.66 -2.67
C PRO A 57 -3.91 -6.44 -4.16
N VAL A 58 -4.68 -7.05 -5.08
CA VAL A 58 -4.57 -6.79 -6.52
C VAL A 58 -5.06 -5.39 -6.84
N GLU A 59 -6.17 -4.96 -6.24
CA GLU A 59 -6.66 -3.59 -6.36
C GLU A 59 -5.67 -2.57 -5.79
N LEU A 60 -5.08 -2.85 -4.61
CA LEU A 60 -4.05 -1.98 -4.04
C LEU A 60 -2.85 -1.88 -5.00
N ARG A 61 -2.36 -3.00 -5.52
CA ARG A 61 -1.25 -3.03 -6.47
C ARG A 61 -1.55 -2.18 -7.71
N ALA A 62 -2.73 -2.33 -8.30
CA ALA A 62 -3.14 -1.57 -9.47
C ALA A 62 -3.18 -0.06 -9.20
N GLU A 63 -3.67 0.34 -8.02
CA GLU A 63 -3.68 1.75 -7.62
C GLU A 63 -2.27 2.30 -7.42
N LEU A 64 -1.38 1.57 -6.73
CA LEU A 64 0.00 2.01 -6.53
C LEU A 64 0.78 2.14 -7.85
N MET A 65 0.47 1.32 -8.86
CA MET A 65 1.02 1.50 -10.21
C MET A 65 0.52 2.79 -10.87
N ARG A 66 -0.75 3.16 -10.66
CA ARG A 66 -1.30 4.44 -11.13
C ARG A 66 -0.65 5.61 -10.40
N GLU A 67 -0.47 5.53 -9.08
CA GLU A 67 0.23 6.54 -8.28
C GLU A 67 1.63 6.80 -8.79
N ALA A 68 2.41 5.74 -9.01
CA ALA A 68 3.77 5.88 -9.52
C ALA A 68 3.80 6.52 -10.91
N ALA A 69 2.81 6.24 -11.77
CA ALA A 69 2.68 6.91 -13.06
C ALA A 69 2.34 8.40 -12.92
N ARG A 70 1.40 8.75 -12.02
CA ARG A 70 1.07 10.13 -11.69
C ARG A 70 2.28 10.88 -11.14
N ALA A 71 3.00 10.29 -10.19
CA ALA A 71 4.18 10.90 -9.57
C ALA A 71 5.27 11.22 -10.60
N ARG A 72 5.57 10.29 -11.52
CA ARG A 72 6.52 10.55 -12.62
C ARG A 72 6.07 11.70 -13.52
N GLY A 73 4.77 11.80 -13.81
CA GLY A 73 4.19 12.92 -14.54
C GLY A 73 4.36 14.24 -13.80
N SER A 74 4.00 14.28 -12.51
CA SER A 74 4.12 15.47 -11.67
C SER A 74 5.56 15.96 -11.53
N HIS A 75 6.52 15.05 -11.28
CA HIS A 75 7.93 15.39 -11.16
C HIS A 75 8.51 15.96 -12.46
N ARG A 76 7.98 15.56 -13.62
CA ARG A 76 8.40 16.12 -14.91
C ARG A 76 8.02 17.61 -15.05
N TYR A 77 6.96 18.07 -14.40
CA TYR A 77 6.55 19.48 -14.43
C TYR A 77 7.27 20.34 -13.39
N LEU A 78 7.90 19.73 -12.38
CA LEU A 78 8.63 20.43 -11.31
C LEU A 78 10.13 20.61 -11.60
N ARG A 79 10.63 20.13 -12.75
CA ARG A 79 12.05 20.18 -13.15
C ARG A 79 12.24 21.12 -14.32
#